data_AF-A0AAU7CBN6-F1
#
_entry.id   AF-A0AAU7CBN6-F1
#
_cell.length_a   1.000
_cell.length_b   1.000
_cell.length_c   1.000
_cell.angle_alpha   90.00
_cell.angle_beta   90.00
_cell.angle_gamma   90.00
#
_symmetry.space_group_name_H-M   'P 1'
#
loop_
_entity.id
_entity.type
_entity.pdbx_description
1 polymer ?
#
loop_
_entity_poly.entity_id
_entity_poly.type
_entity_poly.pdbx_seq_one_letter_code
_entity_poly.pdbx_strand_id
1 'polypeptide(L)'
;MPESRPVRAGITQADAEVVLRQSRVDQSGTRADDPRQDLGILSWELMALATGEQIAGDRSQGILERSVAILRASQWDDTRGCPRAHPYYGGTGRDEKSAPDLPHTSQSVQALRTAGVPADDPLIQRAVVFISRCQRLGGRSDLRPEAGDGDVGGLTFEPYDTMLPKRGDARSSRRPCGAATCMGLTSLLAAGIPAKDARIQGALRWLQTHYSLDHHPGMTRANDGLYRYYYEFAKAMRSLGQDELRDACGVVHNWRGELAQRLAARQRPDGSWANPEESAKPAWCGPVTITSYALLTLNQIGDSSGQNRRRGRGPTVMGNIAW
;
A
#
# COMPACT_ATOMS: atom_id res chain seq x y z
N MET A 1 -39.86 -3.39 16.59
CA MET A 1 -38.51 -3.53 16.03
C MET A 1 -38.53 -4.72 15.08
N PRO A 2 -38.24 -4.57 13.78
CA PRO A 2 -38.08 -5.72 12.91
C PRO A 2 -36.62 -6.19 12.94
N GLU A 3 -36.43 -7.45 13.29
CA GLU A 3 -35.15 -8.16 13.27
C GLU A 3 -34.60 -8.19 11.84
N SER A 4 -33.36 -7.73 11.66
CA SER A 4 -32.65 -7.80 10.39
C SER A 4 -32.21 -9.24 10.11
N ARG A 5 -32.88 -9.89 9.17
CA ARG A 5 -32.37 -11.12 8.56
C ARG A 5 -31.13 -10.80 7.71
N PRO A 6 -30.05 -11.59 7.77
CA PRO A 6 -28.90 -11.41 6.90
C PRO A 6 -29.26 -11.91 5.50
N VAL A 7 -29.15 -11.03 4.50
CA VAL A 7 -29.16 -11.46 3.10
C VAL A 7 -27.78 -12.06 2.81
N ARG A 8 -27.69 -13.39 2.80
CA ARG A 8 -26.62 -14.12 2.11
C ARG A 8 -27.19 -14.80 0.88
N ALA A 9 -26.51 -14.58 -0.25
CA ALA A 9 -26.44 -15.34 -1.51
C ALA A 9 -26.75 -14.43 -2.70
N GLY A 10 -25.91 -14.28 -3.71
CA GLY A 10 -24.59 -14.81 -3.99
C GLY A 10 -24.12 -14.12 -5.27
N ILE A 11 -23.06 -13.32 -5.19
CA ILE A 11 -22.45 -12.69 -6.37
C ILE A 11 -21.45 -13.70 -6.92
N THR A 12 -21.71 -14.18 -8.12
CA THR A 12 -20.88 -15.14 -8.84
C THR A 12 -19.75 -14.41 -9.59
N GLN A 13 -18.73 -15.15 -10.03
CA GLN A 13 -17.70 -14.60 -10.91
C GLN A 13 -18.30 -13.98 -12.19
N ALA A 14 -19.41 -14.52 -12.70
CA ALA A 14 -20.12 -13.97 -13.86
C ALA A 14 -20.70 -12.57 -13.59
N ASP A 15 -21.14 -12.30 -12.36
CA ASP A 15 -21.65 -10.98 -11.96
C ASP A 15 -20.52 -9.93 -11.88
N ALA A 16 -19.30 -10.35 -11.49
CA ALA A 16 -18.12 -9.49 -11.56
C ALA A 16 -17.70 -9.20 -13.02
N GLU A 17 -17.83 -10.18 -13.92
CA GLU A 17 -17.53 -10.04 -15.35
C GLU A 17 -18.49 -9.10 -16.10
N VAL A 18 -19.76 -9.00 -15.68
CA VAL A 18 -20.71 -8.04 -16.26
C VAL A 18 -20.31 -6.60 -15.95
N VAL A 19 -19.82 -6.33 -14.74
CA VAL A 19 -19.36 -4.99 -14.33
C VAL A 19 -18.06 -4.61 -15.00
N LEU A 20 -17.13 -5.56 -15.16
CA LEU A 20 -15.89 -5.37 -15.95
C LEU A 20 -16.18 -4.99 -17.42
N ARG A 21 -17.32 -5.44 -17.97
CA ARG A 21 -17.75 -5.14 -19.35
C ARG A 21 -18.53 -3.83 -19.50
N GLN A 22 -19.04 -3.22 -18.42
CA GLN A 22 -19.81 -1.99 -18.52
C GLN A 22 -18.89 -0.77 -18.57
N SER A 23 -18.65 -0.29 -19.78
CA SER A 23 -17.87 0.90 -20.11
C SER A 23 -18.43 2.14 -19.39
N ARG A 24 -17.62 2.82 -18.56
CA ARG A 24 -17.97 4.16 -18.07
C ARG A 24 -17.91 5.13 -19.27
N VAL A 25 -19.07 5.58 -19.73
CA VAL A 25 -19.20 6.65 -20.74
C VAL A 25 -18.80 7.97 -20.07
N ASP A 26 -17.87 8.72 -20.65
CA ASP A 26 -17.50 10.03 -20.13
C ASP A 26 -18.57 11.09 -20.45
N GLN A 27 -18.46 12.27 -19.83
CA GLN A 27 -19.42 13.37 -20.00
C GLN A 27 -19.48 13.95 -21.42
N SER A 28 -18.57 13.56 -22.33
CA SER A 28 -18.57 13.99 -23.73
C SER A 28 -19.26 13.00 -24.67
N GLY A 29 -19.74 11.86 -24.15
CA GLY A 29 -20.41 10.84 -24.97
C GLY A 29 -19.46 10.11 -25.93
N THR A 30 -18.14 10.26 -25.75
CA THR A 30 -17.14 9.61 -26.60
C THR A 30 -16.82 8.24 -26.01
N ARG A 31 -16.98 7.17 -26.80
CA ARG A 31 -16.44 5.85 -26.44
C ARG A 31 -14.92 5.95 -26.54
N ALA A 32 -14.23 6.10 -25.41
CA ALA A 32 -12.80 5.82 -25.37
C ALA A 32 -12.61 4.35 -25.77
N ASP A 33 -11.73 4.09 -26.74
CA ASP A 33 -11.34 2.75 -27.13
C ASP A 33 -10.82 1.98 -25.90
N ASP A 34 -11.66 1.10 -25.36
CA ASP A 34 -11.45 0.24 -24.18
C ASP A 34 -10.92 0.96 -22.92
N PRO A 35 -11.80 1.53 -22.05
CA PRO A 35 -11.37 1.98 -20.73
C PRO A 35 -11.13 0.75 -19.85
N ARG A 36 -9.96 0.13 -19.99
CA ARG A 36 -9.49 -0.87 -19.02
C ARG A 36 -9.66 -0.27 -17.63
N GLN A 37 -10.35 -0.98 -16.75
CA GLN A 37 -10.53 -0.52 -15.38
C GLN A 37 -9.17 -0.44 -14.71
N ASP A 38 -8.72 0.78 -14.40
CA ASP A 38 -7.52 1.00 -13.62
C ASP A 38 -7.81 0.58 -12.17
N LEU A 39 -7.27 -0.56 -11.78
CA LEU A 39 -7.46 -1.19 -10.48
C LEU A 39 -6.78 -0.39 -9.36
N GLY A 40 -5.77 0.43 -9.70
CA GLY A 40 -5.19 1.40 -8.79
C GLY A 40 -6.17 2.53 -8.49
N ILE A 41 -6.80 3.11 -9.50
CA ILE A 41 -7.85 4.13 -9.30
C ILE A 41 -9.02 3.53 -8.51
N LEU A 42 -9.49 2.34 -8.88
CA LEU A 42 -10.57 1.64 -8.17
C LEU A 42 -10.23 1.44 -6.69
N SER A 43 -8.99 1.07 -6.37
CA SER A 43 -8.56 0.86 -4.98
C SER A 43 -8.56 2.18 -4.19
N TRP A 44 -8.20 3.31 -4.81
CA TRP A 44 -8.32 4.64 -4.18
C TRP A 44 -9.77 5.04 -3.96
N GLU A 45 -10.63 4.86 -4.98
CA GLU A 45 -12.07 5.11 -4.88
C GLU A 45 -12.70 4.28 -3.74
N LEU A 46 -12.36 2.99 -3.67
CA LEU A 46 -12.82 2.09 -2.61
C LEU A 46 -12.37 2.54 -1.22
N MET A 47 -11.09 2.89 -1.04
CA MET A 47 -10.59 3.40 0.24
C MET A 47 -11.30 4.69 0.67
N ALA A 48 -11.48 5.64 -0.26
CA ALA A 48 -12.13 6.92 0.01
C ALA A 48 -13.61 6.72 0.39
N LEU A 49 -14.34 5.92 -0.39
CA LEU A 49 -15.75 5.61 -0.12
C LEU A 49 -15.92 4.85 1.19
N ALA A 50 -15.13 3.81 1.45
CA ALA A 50 -15.21 3.06 2.70
C ALA A 50 -14.93 3.93 3.92
N THR A 51 -13.95 4.83 3.83
CA THR A 51 -13.67 5.82 4.91
C THR A 51 -14.85 6.79 5.08
N GLY A 52 -15.47 7.23 3.98
CA GLY A 52 -16.66 8.09 4.02
C GLY A 52 -17.87 7.40 4.65
N GLU A 53 -18.13 6.14 4.33
CA GLU A 53 -19.24 5.33 4.88
C GLU A 53 -19.06 5.10 6.39
N GLN A 54 -17.83 4.86 6.85
CA GLN A 54 -17.53 4.77 8.29
C GLN A 54 -17.88 6.07 9.04
N ILE A 55 -17.91 7.22 8.35
CA ILE A 55 -18.26 8.53 8.91
C ILE A 55 -19.77 8.82 8.74
N ALA A 56 -20.38 8.42 7.62
CA ALA A 56 -21.69 8.90 7.17
C ALA A 56 -22.82 7.84 7.14
N GLY A 57 -22.54 6.55 7.38
CA GLY A 57 -23.49 5.43 7.35
C GLY A 57 -23.66 4.78 5.96
N ASP A 58 -24.51 3.73 5.88
CA ASP A 58 -24.62 2.72 4.79
C ASP A 58 -25.21 3.23 3.44
N ARG A 59 -24.74 4.35 2.89
CA ARG A 59 -25.25 4.92 1.63
C ARG A 59 -24.65 4.28 0.37
N SER A 60 -23.50 3.64 0.49
CA SER A 60 -22.67 3.16 -0.63
C SER A 60 -22.32 1.67 -0.56
N GLN A 61 -22.96 0.92 0.34
CA GLN A 61 -22.66 -0.50 0.58
C GLN A 61 -22.61 -1.34 -0.71
N GLY A 62 -23.59 -1.16 -1.61
CA GLY A 62 -23.59 -1.87 -2.89
C GLY A 62 -22.42 -1.50 -3.82
N ILE A 63 -21.88 -0.28 -3.74
CA ILE A 63 -20.68 0.12 -4.49
C ILE A 63 -19.44 -0.54 -3.88
N LEU A 64 -19.34 -0.60 -2.55
CA LEU A 64 -18.23 -1.26 -1.86
C LEU A 64 -18.16 -2.75 -2.23
N GLU A 65 -19.29 -3.46 -2.15
CA GLU A 65 -19.38 -4.89 -2.47
C GLU A 65 -18.97 -5.18 -3.93
N ARG A 66 -19.42 -4.35 -4.87
CA ARG A 66 -19.02 -4.47 -6.28
C ARG A 66 -17.53 -4.23 -6.48
N SER A 67 -16.96 -3.20 -5.86
CA SER A 67 -15.52 -2.92 -5.95
C SER A 67 -14.68 -4.06 -5.37
N VAL A 68 -15.10 -4.65 -4.25
CA VAL A 68 -14.46 -5.84 -3.66
C VAL A 68 -14.53 -7.03 -4.63
N ALA A 69 -15.67 -7.27 -5.27
CA ALA A 69 -15.84 -8.35 -6.23
C ALA A 69 -14.91 -8.19 -7.46
N ILE A 70 -14.77 -6.96 -7.97
CA ILE A 70 -13.87 -6.65 -9.09
C ILE A 70 -12.42 -6.93 -8.70
N LEU A 71 -11.96 -6.48 -7.53
CA LEU A 71 -10.60 -6.75 -7.06
C LEU A 71 -10.34 -8.25 -6.89
N ARG A 72 -11.34 -9.01 -6.41
CA ARG A 72 -11.27 -10.46 -6.29
C ARG A 72 -11.11 -11.15 -7.64
N ALA A 73 -11.95 -10.81 -8.60
CA ALA A 73 -11.91 -11.38 -9.95
C ALA A 73 -10.65 -10.97 -10.73
N SER A 74 -10.05 -9.82 -10.38
CA SER A 74 -8.86 -9.30 -11.08
C SER A 74 -7.54 -9.86 -10.55
N GLN A 75 -7.51 -10.43 -9.34
CA GLN A 75 -6.30 -10.97 -8.74
C GLN A 75 -5.75 -12.13 -9.58
N TRP A 76 -4.43 -12.20 -9.74
CA TRP A 76 -3.78 -13.32 -10.39
C TRP A 76 -3.87 -14.58 -9.50
N ASP A 77 -4.75 -15.51 -9.84
CA ASP A 77 -4.91 -16.78 -9.13
C ASP A 77 -5.24 -17.95 -10.09
N ASP A 78 -5.58 -19.12 -9.53
CA ASP A 78 -5.83 -20.34 -10.29
C ASP A 78 -6.97 -20.16 -11.31
N THR A 79 -7.97 -19.31 -11.03
CA THR A 79 -9.09 -19.04 -11.95
C THR A 79 -8.66 -18.30 -13.21
N ARG A 80 -7.52 -17.63 -13.15
CA ARG A 80 -6.89 -16.90 -14.26
C ARG A 80 -5.70 -17.65 -14.86
N GLY A 81 -5.59 -18.95 -14.60
CA GLY A 81 -4.47 -19.77 -15.08
C GLY A 81 -3.13 -19.45 -14.41
N CYS A 82 -3.16 -18.82 -13.23
CA CYS A 82 -1.96 -18.50 -12.47
C CYS A 82 -1.88 -19.45 -11.26
N PRO A 83 -1.22 -20.62 -11.38
CA PRO A 83 -1.14 -21.57 -10.26
C PRO A 83 -0.34 -20.97 -9.10
N ARG A 84 -0.55 -21.48 -7.87
CA ARG A 84 0.17 -20.99 -6.68
C ARG A 84 1.69 -20.86 -6.85
N ALA A 85 2.33 -21.76 -7.59
CA ALA A 85 3.78 -21.72 -7.84
C ALA A 85 4.21 -20.55 -8.75
N HIS A 86 3.31 -20.03 -9.59
CA HIS A 86 3.61 -18.95 -10.52
C HIS A 86 3.96 -17.65 -9.76
N PRO A 87 4.97 -16.87 -10.18
CA PRO A 87 5.46 -15.71 -9.44
C PRO A 87 4.39 -14.66 -9.16
N TYR A 88 3.49 -14.47 -10.12
CA TYR A 88 2.38 -13.51 -10.07
C TYR A 88 1.24 -13.91 -9.13
N TYR A 89 1.18 -15.15 -8.64
CA TYR A 89 0.07 -15.62 -7.83
C TYR A 89 -0.17 -14.72 -6.61
N GLY A 90 -1.41 -14.28 -6.46
CA GLY A 90 -1.91 -13.37 -5.43
C GLY A 90 -1.71 -11.89 -5.73
N GLY A 91 -0.99 -11.53 -6.79
CA GLY A 91 -0.74 -10.14 -7.14
C GLY A 91 -1.92 -9.47 -7.84
N THR A 92 -1.94 -8.14 -7.79
CA THR A 92 -2.85 -7.29 -8.56
C THR A 92 -2.01 -6.36 -9.44
N GLY A 93 -2.38 -6.23 -10.72
CA GLY A 93 -1.76 -5.29 -11.66
C GLY A 93 -2.54 -3.98 -11.78
N ARG A 94 -2.04 -3.07 -12.61
CA ARG A 94 -2.73 -1.82 -12.94
C ARG A 94 -4.12 -2.06 -13.56
N ASP A 95 -4.21 -3.05 -14.44
CA ASP A 95 -5.45 -3.51 -15.04
C ASP A 95 -5.50 -5.04 -15.01
N GLU A 96 -6.61 -5.63 -15.44
CA GLU A 96 -6.80 -7.08 -15.42
C GLU A 96 -5.73 -7.85 -16.23
N LYS A 97 -5.09 -7.25 -17.24
CA LYS A 97 -4.10 -7.92 -18.12
C LYS A 97 -2.66 -7.66 -17.70
N SER A 98 -2.45 -6.63 -16.88
CA SER A 98 -1.13 -6.20 -16.45
C SER A 98 -0.51 -7.20 -15.50
N ALA A 99 0.78 -7.48 -15.72
CA ALA A 99 1.58 -8.19 -14.74
C ALA A 99 1.52 -7.46 -13.38
N PRO A 100 1.33 -8.19 -12.27
CA PRO A 100 1.14 -7.57 -10.97
C PRO A 100 2.41 -6.90 -10.46
N ASP A 101 2.21 -5.92 -9.58
CA ASP A 101 3.28 -5.23 -8.89
C ASP A 101 2.89 -4.96 -7.43
N LEU A 102 3.89 -4.68 -6.60
CA LEU A 102 3.70 -4.41 -5.18
C LEU A 102 2.84 -3.17 -4.94
N PRO A 103 2.99 -2.06 -5.68
CA PRO A 103 2.13 -0.89 -5.55
C PRO A 103 0.63 -1.19 -5.62
N HIS A 104 0.16 -1.81 -6.71
CA HIS A 104 -1.26 -2.11 -6.92
C HIS A 104 -1.74 -3.20 -5.97
N THR A 105 -0.92 -4.21 -5.69
CA THR A 105 -1.26 -5.28 -4.74
C THR A 105 -1.42 -4.73 -3.32
N SER A 106 -0.48 -3.91 -2.85
CA SER A 106 -0.53 -3.28 -1.52
C SER A 106 -1.72 -2.34 -1.38
N GLN A 107 -2.04 -1.61 -2.45
CA GLN A 107 -3.19 -0.71 -2.47
C GLN A 107 -4.51 -1.48 -2.43
N SER A 108 -4.62 -2.58 -3.17
CA SER A 108 -5.77 -3.49 -3.14
C SER A 108 -5.98 -4.07 -1.74
N VAL A 109 -4.91 -4.56 -1.08
CA VAL A 109 -4.98 -5.05 0.32
C VAL A 109 -5.53 -3.96 1.26
N GLN A 110 -5.01 -2.74 1.16
CA GLN A 110 -5.49 -1.63 2.00
C GLN A 110 -6.96 -1.32 1.72
N ALA A 111 -7.36 -1.24 0.45
CA ALA A 111 -8.74 -0.96 0.07
C ALA A 111 -9.72 -2.01 0.59
N LEU A 112 -9.37 -3.28 0.43
CA LEU A 112 -10.16 -4.41 0.92
C LEU A 112 -10.28 -4.39 2.45
N ARG A 113 -9.17 -4.11 3.17
CA ARG A 113 -9.18 -4.04 4.63
C ARG A 113 -9.98 -2.85 5.15
N THR A 114 -9.88 -1.69 4.51
CA THR A 114 -10.72 -0.51 4.83
C THR A 114 -12.20 -0.79 4.55
N ALA A 115 -12.52 -1.55 3.49
CA ALA A 115 -13.87 -1.99 3.17
C ALA A 115 -14.40 -3.12 4.08
N GLY A 116 -13.64 -3.54 5.10
CA GLY A 116 -14.08 -4.52 6.09
C GLY A 116 -13.86 -5.99 5.70
N VAL A 117 -13.17 -6.28 4.60
CA VAL A 117 -12.80 -7.67 4.25
C VAL A 117 -11.87 -8.23 5.33
N PRO A 118 -12.16 -9.40 5.94
CA PRO A 118 -11.35 -9.98 7.01
C PRO A 118 -9.89 -10.24 6.60
N ALA A 119 -8.98 -10.16 7.58
CA ALA A 119 -7.54 -10.36 7.34
C ALA A 119 -7.23 -11.78 6.86
N ASP A 120 -7.99 -12.76 7.32
CA ASP A 120 -7.89 -14.19 6.97
C ASP A 120 -8.67 -14.56 5.71
N ASP A 121 -9.33 -13.61 5.04
CA ASP A 121 -9.98 -13.87 3.75
C ASP A 121 -8.95 -14.42 2.74
N PRO A 122 -9.28 -15.49 2.00
CA PRO A 122 -8.39 -16.07 0.99
C PRO A 122 -7.82 -15.05 -0.01
N LEU A 123 -8.58 -14.00 -0.37
CA LEU A 123 -8.13 -12.90 -1.24
C LEU A 123 -6.92 -12.16 -0.64
N ILE A 124 -6.98 -11.84 0.65
CA ILE A 124 -5.90 -11.17 1.38
C ILE A 124 -4.71 -12.13 1.55
N GLN A 125 -4.98 -13.38 1.91
CA GLN A 125 -3.92 -14.39 2.13
C GLN A 125 -3.17 -14.76 0.85
N ARG A 126 -3.82 -14.69 -0.33
CA ARG A 126 -3.12 -14.79 -1.61
C ARG A 126 -2.21 -13.59 -1.85
N ALA A 127 -2.66 -12.37 -1.58
CA ALA A 127 -1.82 -11.18 -1.72
C ALA A 127 -0.57 -11.25 -0.83
N VAL A 128 -0.67 -11.84 0.36
CA VAL A 128 0.48 -12.12 1.24
C VAL A 128 1.54 -12.99 0.55
N VAL A 129 1.14 -13.96 -0.29
CA VAL A 129 2.09 -14.78 -1.07
C VAL A 129 2.87 -13.92 -2.05
N PHE A 130 2.17 -13.09 -2.82
CA PHE A 130 2.81 -12.17 -3.78
C PHE A 130 3.77 -11.20 -3.07
N ILE A 131 3.30 -10.53 -2.01
CA ILE A 131 4.12 -9.58 -1.23
C ILE A 131 5.36 -10.27 -0.65
N SER A 132 5.23 -11.51 -0.17
CA SER A 132 6.36 -12.27 0.36
C SER A 132 7.42 -12.58 -0.71
N ARG A 133 7.03 -12.68 -1.99
CA ARG A 133 7.97 -12.86 -3.11
C ARG A 133 8.65 -11.58 -3.55
N CYS A 134 8.01 -10.44 -3.30
CA CYS A 134 8.65 -9.13 -3.45
C CYS A 134 9.69 -8.86 -2.36
N GLN A 135 9.77 -9.70 -1.32
CA GLN A 135 10.71 -9.53 -0.22
C GLN A 135 11.98 -10.34 -0.42
N ARG A 136 13.13 -9.70 -0.19
CA ARG A 136 14.45 -10.33 -0.23
C ARG A 136 14.71 -11.15 1.04
N LEU A 137 14.01 -12.26 1.19
CA LEU A 137 14.09 -13.13 2.36
C LEU A 137 14.18 -14.60 1.93
N GLY A 138 15.21 -15.30 2.42
CA GLY A 138 15.50 -16.68 2.03
C GLY A 138 14.32 -17.63 2.23
N GLY A 139 14.11 -18.54 1.26
CA GLY A 139 13.02 -19.52 1.27
C GLY A 139 11.65 -18.98 0.83
N ARG A 140 11.56 -17.68 0.50
CA ARG A 140 10.36 -17.02 -0.04
C ARG A 140 10.65 -16.26 -1.34
N SER A 141 11.86 -15.75 -1.50
CA SER A 141 12.44 -15.39 -2.79
C SER A 141 13.18 -16.57 -3.41
N ASP A 142 13.14 -16.69 -4.74
CA ASP A 142 13.94 -17.70 -5.46
C ASP A 142 15.44 -17.37 -5.39
N LEU A 143 15.76 -16.09 -5.15
CA LEU A 143 17.11 -15.61 -4.87
C LEU A 143 17.38 -15.64 -3.36
N ARG A 144 18.29 -16.52 -2.94
CA ARG A 144 18.78 -16.56 -1.55
C ARG A 144 19.75 -15.39 -1.33
N PRO A 145 19.59 -14.60 -0.26
CA PRO A 145 20.57 -13.58 0.09
C PRO A 145 21.91 -14.20 0.45
N GLU A 146 23.00 -13.53 0.06
CA GLU A 146 24.37 -13.92 0.40
C GLU A 146 24.73 -13.41 1.81
N ALA A 147 25.80 -13.96 2.39
CA ALA A 147 26.31 -13.47 3.67
C ALA A 147 26.79 -12.02 3.52
N GLY A 148 26.35 -11.12 4.42
CA GLY A 148 26.68 -9.69 4.34
C GLY A 148 25.80 -8.87 3.41
N ASP A 149 24.74 -9.46 2.84
CA ASP A 149 23.76 -8.75 2.03
C ASP A 149 22.96 -7.75 2.89
N GLY A 150 23.32 -6.47 2.78
CA GLY A 150 22.64 -5.37 3.48
C GLY A 150 21.20 -5.13 3.04
N ASP A 151 20.74 -5.78 1.97
CA ASP A 151 19.39 -5.64 1.44
C ASP A 151 18.44 -6.77 1.91
N VAL A 152 18.90 -7.67 2.78
CA VAL A 152 18.06 -8.72 3.40
C VAL A 152 16.84 -8.11 4.10
N GLY A 153 15.67 -8.65 3.77
CA GLY A 153 14.39 -8.27 4.36
C GLY A 153 13.69 -7.10 3.69
N GLY A 154 14.39 -6.31 2.86
CA GLY A 154 13.79 -5.25 2.07
C GLY A 154 12.87 -5.79 0.95
N LEU A 155 11.95 -4.96 0.46
CA LEU A 155 11.08 -5.31 -0.66
C LEU A 155 11.37 -4.51 -1.93
N THR A 156 11.14 -5.15 -3.08
CA THR A 156 11.12 -4.55 -4.43
C THR A 156 9.69 -4.34 -4.92
N PHE A 157 9.52 -3.58 -6.00
CA PHE A 157 8.20 -3.41 -6.64
C PHE A 157 7.70 -4.66 -7.36
N GLU A 158 8.58 -5.63 -7.62
CA GLU A 158 8.30 -6.85 -8.37
C GLU A 158 8.83 -8.07 -7.61
N PRO A 159 8.32 -9.29 -7.88
CA PRO A 159 8.85 -10.51 -7.28
C PRO A 159 10.33 -10.75 -7.57
N TYR A 160 11.05 -11.31 -6.60
CA TYR A 160 12.40 -11.85 -6.76
C TYR A 160 12.37 -13.19 -7.49
N ASP A 161 12.23 -13.15 -8.81
CA ASP A 161 12.34 -14.32 -9.68
C ASP A 161 13.26 -14.01 -10.87
N THR A 162 14.22 -14.90 -11.11
CA THR A 162 15.15 -14.85 -12.24
C THR A 162 14.48 -15.13 -13.59
N MET A 163 13.34 -15.83 -13.60
CA MET A 163 12.57 -16.18 -14.78
C MET A 163 11.71 -15.03 -15.29
N LEU A 164 11.44 -14.02 -14.45
CA LEU A 164 10.73 -12.83 -14.89
C LEU A 164 11.66 -11.91 -15.71
N PRO A 165 11.19 -11.41 -16.87
CA PRO A 165 11.97 -10.47 -17.66
C PRO A 165 12.25 -9.23 -16.81
N LYS A 166 13.49 -8.72 -16.86
CA LYS A 166 13.80 -7.42 -16.28
C LYS A 166 12.92 -6.38 -16.97
N ARG A 167 12.08 -5.66 -16.22
CA ARG A 167 11.40 -4.49 -16.80
C ARG A 167 12.47 -3.44 -17.13
N GLY A 168 12.33 -2.76 -18.27
CA GLY A 168 13.36 -1.85 -18.78
C GLY A 168 13.40 -0.48 -18.09
N ASP A 169 12.63 -0.27 -17.02
CA ASP A 169 12.57 1.04 -16.34
C ASP A 169 13.59 1.14 -15.21
N ALA A 170 14.12 2.34 -14.99
CA ALA A 170 15.12 2.61 -13.94
C ALA A 170 14.61 2.40 -12.50
N ARG A 171 13.30 2.14 -12.34
CA ARG A 171 12.63 1.86 -11.05
C ARG A 171 12.52 0.36 -10.75
N SER A 172 12.70 -0.51 -11.73
CA SER A 172 12.79 -1.97 -11.60
C SER A 172 14.14 -2.45 -11.06
N SER A 173 14.83 -1.63 -10.26
CA SER A 173 15.99 -2.14 -9.53
C SER A 173 15.51 -3.36 -8.75
N ARG A 174 16.07 -4.53 -9.00
CA ARG A 174 15.95 -5.72 -8.11
C ARG A 174 16.60 -5.45 -6.74
N ARG A 175 16.91 -4.20 -6.44
CA ARG A 175 17.32 -3.68 -5.15
C ARG A 175 16.08 -3.21 -4.39
N PRO A 176 15.93 -3.61 -3.13
CA PRO A 176 14.86 -3.08 -2.30
C PRO A 176 14.93 -1.56 -2.17
N CYS A 177 13.78 -0.94 -1.95
CA CYS A 177 13.71 0.49 -1.65
C CYS A 177 12.75 0.79 -0.49
N GLY A 178 12.86 2.01 0.05
CA GLY A 178 12.08 2.45 1.21
C GLY A 178 10.58 2.34 0.99
N ALA A 179 10.07 2.86 -0.12
CA ALA A 179 8.64 2.84 -0.43
C ALA A 179 8.11 1.41 -0.55
N ALA A 180 8.75 0.55 -1.35
CA ALA A 180 8.34 -0.84 -1.50
C ALA A 180 8.37 -1.59 -0.15
N THR A 181 9.43 -1.39 0.64
CA THR A 181 9.56 -2.02 1.96
C THR A 181 8.42 -1.59 2.90
N CYS A 182 8.08 -0.31 2.92
CA CYS A 182 6.97 0.21 3.73
C CYS A 182 5.60 -0.27 3.26
N MET A 183 5.37 -0.36 1.93
CA MET A 183 4.14 -0.90 1.35
C MET A 183 3.93 -2.36 1.73
N GLY A 184 4.98 -3.18 1.59
CA GLY A 184 4.95 -4.59 1.98
C GLY A 184 4.66 -4.77 3.46
N LEU A 185 5.42 -4.07 4.31
CA LEU A 185 5.26 -4.09 5.76
C LEU A 185 3.83 -3.74 6.19
N THR A 186 3.29 -2.61 5.70
CA THR A 186 1.93 -2.18 6.01
C THR A 186 0.90 -3.23 5.59
N SER A 187 1.08 -3.83 4.40
CA SER A 187 0.14 -4.81 3.85
C SER A 187 0.15 -6.13 4.64
N LEU A 188 1.33 -6.58 5.08
CA LEU A 188 1.46 -7.77 5.92
C LEU A 188 0.79 -7.56 7.29
N LEU A 189 0.99 -6.39 7.92
CA LEU A 189 0.31 -6.04 9.17
C LEU A 189 -1.21 -5.99 8.97
N ALA A 190 -1.68 -5.35 7.88
CA ALA A 190 -3.09 -5.29 7.54
C ALA A 190 -3.69 -6.68 7.30
N ALA A 191 -2.91 -7.64 6.78
CA ALA A 191 -3.28 -9.03 6.59
C ALA A 191 -3.19 -9.90 7.87
N GLY A 192 -2.98 -9.29 9.04
CA GLY A 192 -2.96 -9.98 10.33
C GLY A 192 -1.68 -10.79 10.57
N ILE A 193 -0.61 -10.55 9.80
CA ILE A 193 0.67 -11.21 10.03
C ILE A 193 1.28 -10.66 11.34
N PRO A 194 1.63 -11.51 12.32
CA PRO A 194 2.12 -11.07 13.61
C PRO A 194 3.41 -10.25 13.51
N ALA A 195 3.60 -9.26 14.38
CA ALA A 195 4.77 -8.39 14.38
C ALA A 195 6.10 -9.17 14.50
N LYS A 196 6.11 -10.33 15.16
CA LYS A 196 7.28 -11.21 15.32
C LYS A 196 7.58 -12.10 14.11
N ASP A 197 6.72 -12.11 13.09
CA ASP A 197 6.94 -12.89 11.86
C ASP A 197 8.23 -12.43 11.17
N ALA A 198 8.99 -13.38 10.61
CA ALA A 198 10.27 -13.11 9.97
C ALA A 198 10.16 -12.08 8.82
N ARG A 199 9.01 -12.00 8.15
CA ARG A 199 8.76 -11.01 7.08
C ARG A 199 8.63 -9.59 7.63
N ILE A 200 7.88 -9.43 8.72
CA ILE A 200 7.75 -8.14 9.41
C ILE A 200 9.10 -7.70 9.96
N GLN A 201 9.77 -8.59 10.69
CA GLN A 201 11.06 -8.32 11.30
C GLN A 201 12.16 -8.06 10.25
N GLY A 202 12.11 -8.75 9.10
CA GLY A 202 13.01 -8.49 7.98
C GLY A 202 12.83 -7.09 7.40
N ALA A 203 11.59 -6.68 7.13
CA ALA A 203 11.30 -5.35 6.60
C ALA A 203 11.68 -4.25 7.60
N LEU A 204 11.40 -4.45 8.89
CA LEU A 204 11.79 -3.50 9.94
C LEU A 204 13.32 -3.35 10.02
N ARG A 205 14.08 -4.47 10.06
CA ARG A 205 15.55 -4.40 10.07
C ARG A 205 16.12 -3.68 8.86
N TRP A 206 15.54 -3.90 7.67
CA TRP A 206 15.95 -3.18 6.47
C TRP A 206 15.72 -1.67 6.64
N LEU A 207 14.54 -1.25 7.13
CA LEU A 207 14.26 0.17 7.39
C LEU A 207 15.17 0.78 8.45
N GLN A 208 15.56 0.04 9.49
CA GLN A 208 16.51 0.51 10.50
C GLN A 208 17.93 0.65 9.95
N THR A 209 18.33 -0.24 9.04
CA THR A 209 19.65 -0.22 8.41
C THR A 209 19.78 0.90 7.38
N HIS A 210 18.69 1.18 6.66
CA HIS A 210 18.65 2.14 5.56
C HIS A 210 17.88 3.42 5.91
N TYR A 211 17.72 3.73 7.20
CA TYR A 211 16.91 4.88 7.63
C TYR A 211 17.45 6.18 7.01
N SER A 212 16.59 6.86 6.26
CA SER A 212 16.86 8.21 5.78
C SER A 212 15.55 8.92 5.46
N LEU A 213 15.51 10.21 5.77
CA LEU A 213 14.48 11.15 5.31
C LEU A 213 15.06 12.24 4.41
N ASP A 214 16.30 12.05 3.95
CA ASP A 214 17.04 13.01 3.13
C ASP A 214 16.90 12.66 1.66
N HIS A 215 16.85 11.35 1.38
CA HIS A 215 16.64 10.72 0.09
C HIS A 215 15.75 9.47 0.27
N HIS A 216 15.30 8.89 -0.84
CA HIS A 216 14.57 7.63 -0.88
C HIS A 216 15.57 6.46 -0.88
N PRO A 217 15.68 5.68 0.21
CA PRO A 217 16.68 4.63 0.30
C PRO A 217 16.45 3.55 -0.76
N GLY A 218 17.53 3.07 -1.36
CA GLY A 218 17.51 1.98 -2.34
C GLY A 218 17.16 2.37 -3.79
N MET A 219 16.81 3.63 -4.05
CA MET A 219 16.54 4.11 -5.42
C MET A 219 17.83 4.46 -6.18
N THR A 220 17.81 4.26 -7.49
CA THR A 220 18.92 4.65 -8.41
C THR A 220 19.18 6.16 -8.39
N ARG A 221 18.11 6.96 -8.41
CA ARG A 221 18.16 8.41 -8.21
C ARG A 221 17.61 8.72 -6.83
N ALA A 222 18.39 9.44 -6.04
CA ALA A 222 18.13 9.67 -4.63
C ALA A 222 16.70 10.16 -4.33
N ASN A 223 16.12 11.00 -5.18
CA ASN A 223 14.81 11.60 -4.93
C ASN A 223 13.67 10.98 -5.76
N ASP A 224 13.90 9.89 -6.51
CA ASP A 224 12.81 9.26 -7.28
C ASP A 224 11.74 8.71 -6.33
N GLY A 225 10.49 9.14 -6.47
CA GLY A 225 9.37 8.74 -5.63
C GLY A 225 9.44 9.23 -4.18
N LEU A 226 10.27 10.22 -3.85
CA LEU A 226 10.56 10.63 -2.47
C LEU A 226 9.32 10.94 -1.63
N TYR A 227 8.37 11.70 -2.17
CA TYR A 227 7.15 12.06 -1.43
C TYR A 227 6.21 10.87 -1.24
N ARG A 228 6.19 9.92 -2.18
CA ARG A 228 5.48 8.66 -2.00
C ARG A 228 6.16 7.82 -0.91
N TYR A 229 7.48 7.78 -0.89
CA TYR A 229 8.23 7.13 0.19
C TYR A 229 7.89 7.72 1.56
N TYR A 230 7.87 9.04 1.71
CA TYR A 230 7.46 9.68 2.96
C TYR A 230 6.06 9.25 3.42
N TYR A 231 5.10 9.20 2.51
CA TYR A 231 3.74 8.75 2.82
C TYR A 231 3.71 7.29 3.26
N GLU A 232 4.34 6.40 2.50
CA GLU A 232 4.37 4.97 2.83
C GLU A 232 5.13 4.70 4.13
N PHE A 233 6.23 5.42 4.38
CA PHE A 233 7.01 5.33 5.61
C PHE A 233 6.18 5.74 6.83
N ALA A 234 5.53 6.91 6.78
CA ALA A 234 4.68 7.37 7.88
C ALA A 234 3.53 6.39 8.17
N LYS A 235 2.92 5.81 7.13
CA LYS A 235 1.87 4.80 7.26
C LYS A 235 2.39 3.49 7.85
N ALA A 236 3.57 3.04 7.45
CA ALA A 236 4.18 1.83 7.97
C ALA A 236 4.55 1.97 9.46
N MET A 237 5.20 3.07 9.84
CA MET A 237 5.56 3.33 11.24
C MET A 237 4.32 3.44 12.13
N ARG A 238 3.27 4.12 11.63
CA ARG A 238 1.97 4.15 12.32
C ARG A 238 1.37 2.75 12.49
N SER A 239 1.40 1.93 11.45
CA SER A 239 0.84 0.56 11.48
C SER A 239 1.59 -0.35 12.45
N LEU A 240 2.89 -0.11 12.65
CA LEU A 240 3.70 -0.79 13.67
C LEU A 240 3.42 -0.30 15.10
N GLY A 241 2.78 0.87 15.26
CA GLY A 241 2.59 1.50 16.56
C GLY A 241 3.90 1.98 17.21
N GLN A 242 4.95 2.22 16.42
CA GLN A 242 6.24 2.71 16.92
C GLN A 242 6.31 4.23 16.83
N ASP A 243 6.52 4.91 17.96
CA ASP A 243 6.74 6.36 18.00
C ASP A 243 8.21 6.75 17.77
N GLU A 244 9.12 5.79 17.96
CA GLU A 244 10.55 5.95 17.75
C GLU A 244 11.08 4.82 16.86
N LEU A 245 12.05 5.15 16.00
CA LEU A 245 12.79 4.16 15.23
C LEU A 245 14.25 4.19 15.66
N ARG A 246 14.79 3.05 16.08
CA ARG A 246 16.23 2.91 16.34
C ARG A 246 16.93 2.44 15.07
N ASP A 247 17.89 3.20 14.57
CA ASP A 247 18.68 2.84 13.39
C ASP A 247 19.75 1.77 13.70
N ALA A 248 20.47 1.32 12.68
CA ALA A 248 21.54 0.33 12.83
C ALA A 248 22.77 0.85 13.62
N CYS A 249 22.93 2.16 13.75
CA CYS A 249 23.97 2.80 14.57
C CYS A 249 23.54 2.94 16.04
N GLY A 250 22.29 2.58 16.37
CA GLY A 250 21.72 2.70 17.71
C GLY A 250 21.13 4.08 18.01
N VAL A 251 21.10 5.00 17.05
CA VAL A 251 20.47 6.32 17.18
C VAL A 251 18.95 6.14 17.22
N VAL A 252 18.31 6.86 18.14
CA VAL A 252 16.86 6.84 18.31
C VAL A 252 16.27 8.05 17.61
N HIS A 253 15.39 7.80 16.64
CA HIS A 253 14.76 8.82 15.82
C HIS A 253 13.31 9.07 16.24
N ASN A 254 13.00 10.34 16.53
CA ASN A 254 11.62 10.81 16.52
C ASN A 254 11.21 11.04 15.06
N TRP A 255 10.95 9.95 14.36
CA TRP A 255 10.69 9.94 12.92
C TRP A 255 9.51 10.85 12.54
N ARG A 256 8.51 11.02 13.42
CA ARG A 256 7.38 11.94 13.24
C ARG A 256 7.84 13.39 13.15
N GLY A 257 8.61 13.82 14.15
CA GLY A 257 9.15 15.18 14.23
C GLY A 257 10.15 15.46 13.11
N GLU A 258 11.05 14.52 12.84
CA GLU A 258 12.02 14.63 11.76
C GLU A 258 11.33 14.74 10.39
N LEU A 259 10.32 13.91 10.11
CA LEU A 259 9.60 13.95 8.85
C LEU A 259 8.78 15.24 8.68
N ALA A 260 8.14 15.73 9.75
CA ALA A 260 7.44 17.01 9.74
C ALA A 260 8.39 18.17 9.41
N GLN A 261 9.58 18.20 10.02
CA GLN A 261 10.61 19.20 9.72
C GLN A 261 11.09 19.11 8.27
N ARG A 262 11.29 17.88 7.75
CA ARG A 262 11.71 17.65 6.36
C ARG A 262 10.68 18.14 5.34
N LEU A 263 9.39 17.98 5.63
CA LEU A 263 8.31 18.52 4.81
C LEU A 263 8.21 20.04 4.92
N ALA A 264 8.27 20.61 6.13
CA ALA A 264 8.21 22.06 6.32
C ALA A 264 9.36 22.78 5.58
N ALA A 265 10.58 22.25 5.64
CA ALA A 265 11.74 22.80 4.94
C ALA A 265 11.63 22.72 3.41
N ARG A 266 10.75 21.87 2.87
CA ARG A 266 10.53 21.68 1.43
C ARG A 266 9.24 22.35 0.93
N GLN A 267 8.45 22.95 1.82
CA GLN A 267 7.22 23.63 1.44
C GLN A 267 7.54 24.91 0.68
N ARG A 268 6.86 25.12 -0.45
CA ARG A 268 6.99 26.34 -1.26
C ARG A 268 6.15 27.48 -0.63
N PRO A 269 6.41 28.74 -0.97
CA PRO A 269 5.65 29.88 -0.43
C PRO A 269 4.14 29.84 -0.70
N ASP A 270 3.72 29.16 -1.78
CA ASP A 270 2.30 28.93 -2.13
C ASP A 270 1.66 27.77 -1.34
N GLY A 271 2.39 27.16 -0.41
CA GLY A 271 1.96 26.03 0.40
C GLY A 271 2.09 24.67 -0.29
N SER A 272 2.51 24.62 -1.56
CA SER A 272 2.66 23.38 -2.32
C SER A 272 3.99 22.69 -2.07
N TRP A 273 4.08 21.43 -2.53
CA TRP A 273 5.34 20.69 -2.63
C TRP A 273 5.60 20.27 -4.07
N ALA A 274 6.88 20.22 -4.43
CA ALA A 274 7.35 19.73 -5.71
C ALA A 274 8.60 18.88 -5.53
N ASN A 275 8.87 18.03 -6.51
CA ASN A 275 10.11 17.27 -6.64
C ASN A 275 10.71 17.63 -8.01
N PRO A 276 11.63 18.59 -8.09
CA PRO A 276 12.15 19.08 -9.37
C PRO A 276 12.68 17.97 -10.30
N GLU A 277 13.17 16.87 -9.73
CA GLU A 277 13.68 15.72 -10.47
C GLU A 277 12.59 14.90 -11.20
N GLU A 278 11.35 15.03 -10.75
CA GLU A 278 10.23 14.18 -11.18
C GLU A 278 9.01 14.97 -11.65
N SER A 279 8.85 16.23 -11.26
CA SER A 279 7.64 17.03 -11.51
C SER A 279 7.37 17.27 -13.01
N ALA A 280 8.34 17.04 -13.89
CA ALA A 280 8.15 17.02 -15.34
C ALA A 280 7.41 15.76 -15.86
N LYS A 281 7.11 14.76 -15.00
CA LYS A 281 6.40 13.52 -15.33
C LYS A 281 4.99 13.51 -14.69
N PRO A 282 4.03 14.28 -15.24
CA PRO A 282 2.76 14.57 -14.56
C PRO A 282 1.89 13.34 -14.28
N ALA A 283 1.99 12.28 -15.08
CA ALA A 283 1.20 11.06 -14.92
C ALA A 283 1.40 10.34 -13.56
N TRP A 284 2.52 10.56 -12.87
CA TRP A 284 2.86 9.80 -11.64
C TRP A 284 3.38 10.67 -10.49
N CYS A 285 3.93 11.84 -10.80
CA CYS A 285 4.62 12.71 -9.85
C CYS A 285 4.43 14.20 -10.18
N GLY A 286 3.28 14.55 -10.75
CA GLY A 286 2.90 15.95 -10.97
C GLY A 286 2.77 16.73 -9.65
N PRO A 287 2.79 18.08 -9.70
CA PRO A 287 2.76 18.93 -8.50
C PRO A 287 1.57 18.68 -7.57
N VAL A 288 0.38 18.40 -8.13
CA VAL A 288 -0.82 18.04 -7.34
C VAL A 288 -0.59 16.73 -6.59
N THR A 289 -0.12 15.68 -7.28
CA THR A 289 0.16 14.38 -6.66
C THR A 289 1.20 14.48 -5.55
N ILE A 290 2.27 15.25 -5.77
CA ILE A 290 3.31 15.47 -4.76
C ILE A 290 2.76 16.21 -3.54
N THR A 291 2.00 17.27 -3.76
CA THR A 291 1.35 18.02 -2.68
C THR A 291 0.38 17.14 -1.90
N SER A 292 -0.40 16.31 -2.58
CA SER A 292 -1.30 15.33 -1.94
C SER A 292 -0.53 14.33 -1.07
N TYR A 293 0.59 13.78 -1.53
CA TYR A 293 1.42 12.90 -0.70
C TYR A 293 1.98 13.62 0.52
N ALA A 294 2.43 14.86 0.39
CA ALA A 294 2.92 15.66 1.53
C ALA A 294 1.81 15.87 2.57
N LEU A 295 0.60 16.24 2.15
CA LEU A 295 -0.56 16.42 3.04
C LEU A 295 -1.00 15.11 3.70
N LEU A 296 -1.06 14.02 2.94
CA LEU A 296 -1.37 12.69 3.48
C LEU A 296 -0.32 12.25 4.50
N THR A 297 0.96 12.54 4.25
CA THR A 297 2.05 12.28 5.19
C THR A 297 1.86 13.06 6.49
N LEU A 298 1.57 14.37 6.41
CA LEU A 298 1.29 15.20 7.59
C LEU A 298 0.09 14.66 8.39
N ASN A 299 -0.95 14.18 7.70
CA ASN A 299 -2.08 13.52 8.35
C ASN A 299 -1.66 12.25 9.11
N GLN A 300 -0.78 11.42 8.52
CA GLN A 300 -0.26 10.22 9.22
C GLN A 300 0.63 10.56 10.42
N ILE A 301 1.38 11.66 10.36
CA ILE A 301 2.23 12.13 11.45
C ILE A 301 1.39 12.67 12.61
N GLY A 302 0.38 13.49 12.31
CA GLY A 302 -0.42 14.21 13.31
C GLY A 302 -1.45 13.37 14.06
N ASP A 303 -1.72 12.14 13.61
CA ASP A 303 -2.72 11.24 14.18
C ASP A 303 -2.13 10.25 15.21
N SER A 304 -1.08 10.68 15.93
CA SER A 304 -0.66 10.05 17.18
C SER A 304 -1.72 10.31 18.26
N SER A 305 -2.83 9.57 18.18
CA SER A 305 -3.71 9.26 19.31
C SER A 305 -4.02 10.43 20.24
N GLY A 306 -4.75 11.46 19.78
CA GLY A 306 -5.46 12.40 20.65
C GLY A 306 -4.63 13.25 21.63
N GLN A 307 -3.30 13.15 21.68
CA GLN A 307 -2.48 13.89 22.66
C GLN A 307 -2.29 15.37 22.27
N ASN A 308 -2.42 15.72 20.99
CA ASN A 308 -2.42 17.12 20.54
C ASN A 308 -3.82 17.73 20.35
N ARG A 309 -4.89 16.95 20.55
CA ARG A 309 -6.28 17.44 20.54
C ARG A 309 -6.96 17.03 21.84
N ARG A 310 -6.63 17.72 22.94
CA ARG A 310 -7.48 18.02 24.12
C ARG A 310 -6.63 18.39 25.34
N ARG A 311 -6.10 19.62 25.34
CA ARG A 311 -6.26 20.46 26.54
C ARG A 311 -7.74 20.87 26.58
N GLY A 312 -8.60 19.96 27.02
CA GLY A 312 -10.05 20.16 26.98
C GLY A 312 -10.83 18.87 27.26
N ARG A 313 -11.16 18.66 28.54
CA ARG A 313 -12.02 17.64 29.18
C ARG A 313 -12.95 16.79 28.26
N GLY A 314 -12.93 15.46 28.45
CA GLY A 314 -14.01 14.52 28.10
C GLY A 314 -13.56 13.05 28.00
N PRO A 315 -14.34 12.05 28.47
CA PRO A 315 -13.84 10.84 29.13
C PRO A 315 -13.41 9.69 28.21
N THR A 316 -12.41 8.94 28.70
CA THR A 316 -11.81 7.72 28.16
C THR A 316 -12.66 6.49 28.52
N VAL A 317 -12.84 5.55 27.58
CA VAL A 317 -13.30 4.18 27.89
C VAL A 317 -12.20 3.21 27.44
N MET A 318 -11.65 2.48 28.43
CA MET A 318 -10.56 1.51 28.34
C MET A 318 -10.98 0.17 27.71
N GLY A 319 -9.98 -0.65 27.34
CA GLY A 319 -10.15 -2.08 27.18
C GLY A 319 -8.86 -2.90 26.95
N ASN A 320 -7.96 -2.91 27.93
CA ASN A 320 -7.01 -3.98 28.31
C ASN A 320 -6.36 -4.90 27.25
N ILE A 321 -5.03 -4.79 27.08
CA ILE A 321 -4.13 -5.95 27.03
C ILE A 321 -2.85 -5.60 27.80
N ALA A 322 -2.54 -6.41 28.81
CA ALA A 322 -1.31 -6.37 29.59
C ALA A 322 -0.36 -7.48 29.13
N TRP A 323 0.94 -7.21 29.33
CA TRP A 323 2.17 -7.98 29.05
C TRP A 323 2.80 -7.76 27.67
#